data_AF-A0A0S3K9L0-F1
#
_entry.id   AF-A0A0S3K9L0-F1
#
_cell.length_a   1.000
_cell.length_b   1.000
_cell.length_c   1.000
_cell.angle_alpha   90.00
_cell.angle_beta   90.00
_cell.angle_gamma   90.00
#
_symmetry.space_group_name_H-M   'P 1'
#
loop_
_entity.id
_entity.type
_entity.pdbx_description
1 polymer ?
#
loop_
_entity_poly.entity_id
_entity_poly.type
_entity_poly.pdbx_seq_one_letter_code
_entity_poly.pdbx_strand_id
1 'polypeptide(L)'
;MNNREQQKKFAEQSTINNSTFDVLNTNQTRYSSGQGKEVLPTDREESRISNYYFLTGVIYVTGFLFGIGLFCLVVLLGEKIVSSAFYDSTAFLVYVLLFCVIMSYLWVFIGLKLAKKYRRK
;
A
#
# COMPACT_ATOMS: atom_id res chain seq x y z
N MET A 1 -29.14 12.19 -18.60
CA MET A 1 -29.22 12.19 -20.08
C MET A 1 -28.03 11.44 -20.60
N ASN A 2 -28.27 10.36 -21.33
CA ASN A 2 -27.29 9.30 -21.62
C ASN A 2 -26.45 9.70 -22.85
N ASN A 3 -25.12 9.66 -22.75
CA ASN A 3 -24.20 10.07 -23.84
C ASN A 3 -24.48 9.36 -25.18
N ARG A 4 -25.13 8.19 -25.13
CA ARG A 4 -25.64 7.46 -26.31
C ARG A 4 -26.68 8.24 -27.13
N GLU A 5 -27.54 9.01 -26.48
CA GLU A 5 -28.60 9.76 -27.16
C GLU A 5 -28.05 11.01 -27.85
N GLN A 6 -27.02 11.63 -27.28
CA GLN A 6 -26.33 12.75 -27.92
C GLN A 6 -25.57 12.30 -29.16
N GLN A 7 -24.84 11.17 -29.09
CA GLN A 7 -24.15 10.62 -30.26
C GLN A 7 -25.10 10.24 -31.39
N LYS A 8 -26.29 9.71 -31.07
CA LYS A 8 -27.32 9.40 -32.07
C LYS A 8 -27.85 10.66 -32.77
N LYS A 9 -28.04 11.75 -32.03
CA LYS A 9 -28.48 13.05 -32.60
C LYS A 9 -27.41 13.70 -33.48
N PHE A 10 -26.13 13.57 -33.14
CA PHE A 10 -25.03 14.05 -34.00
C PHE A 10 -24.91 13.26 -35.30
N ALA A 11 -25.16 11.95 -35.27
CA ALA A 11 -25.17 11.11 -36.47
C ALA A 11 -26.36 11.44 -37.40
N GLU A 12 -27.53 11.77 -36.85
CA GLU A 12 -28.70 12.19 -37.63
C GLU A 12 -28.53 13.56 -38.31
N GLN A 13 -27.74 14.45 -37.73
CA GLN A 13 -27.55 15.82 -38.23
C GLN A 13 -26.38 15.96 -39.22
N SER A 14 -25.55 14.92 -39.41
CA SER A 14 -24.44 14.94 -40.35
C SER A 14 -24.83 14.35 -41.71
N THR A 15 -24.74 15.14 -42.78
CA THR A 15 -24.87 14.72 -44.19
C THR A 15 -23.66 13.90 -44.70
N ILE A 16 -23.00 13.18 -43.79
CA ILE A 16 -21.76 12.47 -44.07
C ILE A 16 -22.10 10.97 -44.13
N ASN A 17 -21.89 10.39 -45.30
CA ASN A 17 -22.12 8.96 -45.56
C ASN A 17 -21.34 8.11 -44.53
N ASN A 18 -21.94 7.03 -44.02
CA ASN A 18 -21.39 6.24 -42.91
C ASN A 18 -19.93 5.81 -43.11
N SER A 19 -19.52 5.55 -44.36
CA SER A 19 -18.15 5.19 -44.73
C SER A 19 -17.12 6.31 -44.50
N THR A 20 -17.54 7.57 -44.62
CA THR A 20 -16.65 8.73 -44.45
C THR A 20 -16.48 9.10 -42.97
N PHE A 21 -17.48 8.81 -42.15
CA PHE A 21 -17.40 8.97 -40.69
C PHE A 21 -16.40 7.97 -40.07
N ASP A 22 -16.45 6.71 -40.48
CA ASP A 22 -15.50 5.69 -40.01
C ASP A 22 -14.05 5.99 -40.44
N VAL A 23 -13.85 6.53 -41.65
CA VAL A 23 -12.52 6.93 -42.15
C VAL A 23 -11.97 8.16 -41.40
N LEU A 24 -12.81 9.13 -41.05
CA LEU A 24 -12.39 10.30 -40.25
C LEU A 24 -12.05 9.90 -38.81
N ASN A 25 -12.85 9.01 -38.20
CA ASN A 25 -12.65 8.55 -36.83
C ASN A 25 -11.41 7.63 -36.72
N THR A 26 -11.15 6.78 -37.72
CA THR A 26 -9.94 5.95 -37.77
C THR A 26 -8.68 6.75 -38.10
N ASN A 27 -8.74 7.82 -38.91
CA ASN A 27 -7.58 8.66 -39.17
C ASN A 27 -7.25 9.63 -38.03
N GLN A 28 -8.26 10.19 -37.33
CA GLN A 28 -8.01 11.02 -36.15
C GLN A 28 -7.40 10.21 -34.99
N THR A 29 -7.78 8.93 -34.84
CA THR A 29 -7.15 8.04 -33.86
C THR A 29 -5.76 7.57 -34.27
N ARG A 30 -5.44 7.51 -35.58
CA ARG A 30 -4.12 7.12 -36.09
C ARG A 30 -3.02 8.16 -35.89
N TYR A 31 -3.36 9.44 -35.85
CA TYR A 31 -2.42 10.54 -35.55
C TYR A 31 -2.48 11.02 -34.09
N SER A 32 -3.41 10.49 -33.29
CA SER A 32 -3.50 10.72 -31.84
C SER A 32 -2.65 9.72 -31.02
N SER A 33 -1.74 8.98 -31.65
CA SER A 33 -0.85 8.01 -30.97
C SER A 33 0.50 8.61 -30.58
N GLY A 34 0.50 9.82 -30.01
CA GLY A 34 1.72 10.46 -29.54
C GLY A 34 1.41 11.57 -28.56
N GLN A 35 1.61 11.30 -27.27
CA GLN A 35 1.61 12.27 -26.17
C GLN A 35 0.25 12.94 -25.88
N GLY A 36 -0.51 12.42 -24.91
CA GLY A 36 -1.64 13.19 -24.38
C GLY A 36 -2.76 12.45 -23.67
N LYS A 37 -2.61 11.15 -23.38
CA LYS A 37 -3.48 10.48 -22.42
C LYS A 37 -2.60 9.68 -21.49
N GLU A 38 -2.39 10.20 -20.28
CA GLU A 38 -2.34 9.33 -19.11
C GLU A 38 -3.51 8.37 -19.27
N VAL A 39 -3.20 7.14 -19.66
CA VAL A 39 -4.13 6.05 -19.52
C VAL A 39 -4.40 6.02 -18.03
N LEU A 40 -5.58 6.48 -17.60
CA LEU A 40 -6.04 6.34 -16.22
C LEU A 40 -5.64 4.92 -15.81
N PRO A 41 -4.86 4.75 -14.73
CA PRO A 41 -4.34 3.44 -14.36
C PRO A 41 -5.54 2.52 -14.26
N THR A 42 -5.61 1.57 -15.20
CA THR A 42 -6.66 0.55 -15.24
C THR A 42 -6.80 0.00 -13.82
N ASP A 43 -8.01 -0.07 -13.26
CA ASP A 43 -8.36 -0.38 -11.84
C ASP A 43 -7.58 -1.56 -11.20
N ARG A 44 -6.92 -2.38 -12.02
CA ARG A 44 -6.00 -3.45 -11.62
C ARG A 44 -4.70 -2.98 -10.96
N GLU A 45 -4.18 -1.77 -11.23
CA GLU A 45 -2.98 -1.27 -10.55
C GLU A 45 -3.29 -0.75 -9.14
N GLU A 46 -4.44 -0.10 -8.96
CA GLU A 46 -4.85 0.45 -7.66
C GLU A 46 -5.05 -0.65 -6.61
N SER A 47 -5.58 -1.81 -6.98
CA SER A 47 -5.71 -2.96 -6.08
C SER A 47 -4.37 -3.55 -5.62
N ARG A 48 -3.33 -3.55 -6.46
CA ARG A 48 -1.97 -4.01 -6.08
C ARG A 48 -1.27 -3.01 -5.16
N ILE A 49 -1.49 -1.72 -5.39
CA ILE A 49 -0.92 -0.64 -4.59
C ILE A 49 -1.61 -0.59 -3.21
N SER A 50 -2.94 -0.63 -3.16
CA SER A 50 -3.76 -0.71 -1.94
C SER A 50 -3.35 -1.89 -1.05
N ASN A 51 -3.21 -3.09 -1.64
CA ASN A 51 -2.81 -4.28 -0.89
C ASN A 51 -1.38 -4.18 -0.32
N TYR A 52 -0.48 -3.44 -0.98
CA TYR A 52 0.86 -3.19 -0.45
C TYR A 52 0.84 -2.32 0.80
N TYR A 53 0.14 -1.18 0.75
CA TYR A 53 0.03 -0.28 1.88
C TYR A 53 -0.68 -0.94 3.07
N PHE A 54 -1.72 -1.73 2.80
CA PHE A 54 -2.39 -2.50 3.83
C PHE A 54 -1.47 -3.53 4.49
N LEU A 55 -0.78 -4.36 3.69
CA LEU A 55 0.15 -5.38 4.21
C LEU A 55 1.30 -4.74 5.01
N THR A 56 1.87 -3.66 4.50
CA THR A 56 2.91 -2.90 5.20
C THR A 56 2.37 -2.32 6.52
N GLY A 57 1.17 -1.74 6.50
CA GLY A 57 0.49 -1.25 7.72
C GLY A 57 0.31 -2.35 8.76
N VAL A 58 -0.14 -3.55 8.35
CA VAL A 58 -0.29 -4.71 9.24
C VAL A 58 1.05 -5.13 9.86
N ILE A 59 2.15 -5.11 9.11
CA ILE A 59 3.49 -5.42 9.64
C ILE A 59 3.91 -4.41 10.70
N TYR A 60 3.64 -3.11 10.50
CA TYR A 60 3.94 -2.10 11.51
C TYR A 60 3.08 -2.24 12.77
N VAL A 61 1.77 -2.48 12.62
CA VAL A 61 0.85 -2.68 13.75
C VAL A 61 1.24 -3.93 14.55
N THR A 62 1.54 -5.04 13.87
CA THR A 62 1.98 -6.27 14.55
C THR A 62 3.34 -6.10 15.22
N GLY A 63 4.27 -5.35 14.62
CA GLY A 63 5.53 -5.00 15.27
C GLY A 63 5.34 -4.19 16.55
N PHE A 64 4.45 -3.19 16.51
CA PHE A 64 4.11 -2.38 17.68
C PHE A 64 3.49 -3.22 18.81
N LEU A 65 2.51 -4.06 18.49
CA LEU A 65 1.89 -4.98 19.45
C LEU A 65 2.90 -5.97 20.03
N PHE A 66 3.81 -6.47 19.20
CA PHE A 66 4.91 -7.33 19.63
C PHE A 66 5.83 -6.62 20.62
N GLY A 67 6.21 -5.36 20.35
CA GLY A 67 7.00 -4.54 21.26
C GLY A 67 6.34 -4.33 22.63
N ILE A 68 5.03 -4.02 22.66
CA ILE A 68 4.26 -3.88 23.90
C ILE A 68 4.22 -5.20 24.67
N GLY A 69 3.87 -6.30 23.99
CA GLY A 69 3.79 -7.62 24.61
C GLY A 69 5.13 -8.04 25.20
N LEU A 70 6.22 -7.79 24.48
CA LEU A 70 7.58 -8.11 24.92
C LEU A 70 7.99 -7.24 26.12
N PHE A 71 7.62 -5.95 26.14
CA PHE A 71 7.84 -5.08 27.29
C PHE A 71 7.14 -5.61 28.55
N CYS A 72 5.84 -5.92 28.45
CA CYS A 72 5.10 -6.49 29.58
C CYS A 72 5.73 -7.80 30.06
N LEU A 73 6.13 -8.68 29.14
CA LEU A 73 6.76 -9.95 29.48
C LEU A 73 8.09 -9.75 30.22
N VAL A 74 8.97 -8.88 29.70
CA VAL A 74 10.27 -8.61 30.32
C VAL A 74 10.14 -7.95 31.68
N VAL A 75 9.19 -7.03 31.87
CA VAL A 75 8.95 -6.39 33.17
C VAL A 75 8.45 -7.41 34.20
N LEU A 76 7.53 -8.30 33.82
CA LEU A 76 7.02 -9.36 34.71
C LEU A 76 8.08 -10.42 35.04
N LEU A 77 8.93 -10.79 34.07
CA LEU A 77 10.03 -11.74 34.30
C LEU A 77 11.18 -11.09 35.09
N GLY A 78 11.43 -9.81 34.88
CA GLY A 78 12.52 -9.07 35.51
C GLY A 78 12.46 -9.13 37.03
N GLU A 79 11.26 -9.04 37.61
CA GLU A 79 11.03 -9.10 39.06
C GLU A 79 11.58 -10.39 39.68
N LYS A 80 11.55 -11.51 38.93
CA LYS A 80 11.99 -12.83 39.43
C LYS A 80 13.46 -13.14 39.17
N ILE A 81 14.07 -12.51 38.17
CA ILE A 81 15.40 -12.86 37.66
C ILE A 81 16.46 -11.88 38.17
N VAL A 82 16.09 -10.62 38.32
CA VAL A 82 17.01 -9.51 38.56
C VAL A 82 17.00 -9.15 40.05
N SER A 83 18.15 -8.67 40.56
CA SER A 83 18.22 -8.12 41.91
C SER A 83 17.23 -6.98 42.10
N SER A 84 16.51 -6.96 43.23
CA SER A 84 15.48 -5.95 43.55
C SER A 84 16.02 -4.52 43.43
N ALA A 85 17.24 -4.28 43.91
CA ALA A 85 17.89 -2.97 43.83
C ALA A 85 18.11 -2.47 42.39
N PHE A 86 18.28 -3.39 41.43
CA PHE A 86 18.39 -3.02 40.02
C PHE A 86 17.03 -2.95 39.34
N TYR A 87 16.10 -3.83 39.69
CA TYR A 87 14.73 -3.82 39.16
C TYR A 87 14.00 -2.50 39.46
N ASP A 88 14.13 -1.98 40.68
CA ASP A 88 13.52 -0.71 41.10
C ASP A 88 14.24 0.52 40.51
N SER A 89 15.37 0.32 39.83
CA SER A 89 16.12 1.42 39.24
C SER A 89 15.47 1.93 37.95
N THR A 90 15.54 3.25 37.73
CA THR A 90 15.14 3.86 36.45
C THR A 90 15.99 3.36 35.29
N ALA A 91 17.24 2.95 35.55
CA ALA A 91 18.14 2.40 34.55
C ALA A 91 17.59 1.10 33.94
N PHE A 92 17.03 0.21 34.77
CA PHE A 92 16.40 -1.03 34.28
C PHE A 92 15.28 -0.73 33.27
N LEU A 93 14.39 0.22 33.60
CA LEU A 93 13.29 0.60 32.72
C LEU A 93 13.81 1.13 31.37
N VAL A 94 14.86 1.96 31.38
CA VAL A 94 15.50 2.47 30.15
C VAL A 94 16.11 1.34 29.31
N TYR A 95 16.83 0.40 29.94
CA TYR A 95 17.41 -0.74 29.22
C TYR A 95 16.34 -1.65 28.61
N VAL A 96 15.28 -1.95 29.36
CA VAL A 96 14.16 -2.76 28.88
C VAL A 96 13.44 -2.05 27.73
N LEU A 97 13.20 -0.74 27.84
CA LEU A 97 12.59 0.05 26.78
C LEU A 97 13.44 0.01 25.49
N LEU A 98 14.74 0.28 25.60
CA LEU A 98 15.66 0.24 24.46
C LEU A 98 15.68 -1.16 23.82
N PHE A 99 15.74 -2.21 24.62
CA PHE A 99 15.68 -3.59 24.16
C PHE A 99 14.38 -3.88 23.39
N CYS A 100 13.23 -3.46 23.92
CA CYS A 100 11.94 -3.66 23.27
C CYS A 100 11.83 -2.90 21.95
N VAL A 101 12.33 -1.66 21.89
CA VAL A 101 12.35 -0.86 20.65
C VAL A 101 13.21 -1.54 19.59
N ILE A 102 14.41 -2.01 19.95
CA ILE A 102 15.31 -2.72 19.03
C ILE A 102 14.65 -4.00 18.51
N MET A 103 14.04 -4.80 19.38
CA MET A 103 13.38 -6.05 19.00
C MET A 103 12.15 -5.80 18.12
N SER A 104 11.33 -4.79 18.43
CA SER A 104 10.20 -4.37 17.60
C SER A 104 10.67 -3.91 16.21
N TYR A 105 11.76 -3.14 16.13
CA TYR A 105 12.33 -2.72 14.86
C TYR A 105 12.83 -3.91 14.03
N LEU A 106 13.53 -4.86 14.66
CA LEU A 106 13.99 -6.09 14.01
C LEU A 106 12.82 -6.91 13.46
N TRP A 107 11.72 -7.02 14.23
CA TRP A 107 10.50 -7.70 13.80
C TRP A 107 9.93 -7.09 12.52
N VAL A 108 9.78 -5.76 12.50
CA VAL A 108 9.31 -5.03 11.32
C VAL A 108 10.25 -5.23 10.14
N PHE A 109 11.56 -5.13 10.34
CA PHE A 109 12.56 -5.31 9.30
C PHE A 109 12.48 -6.71 8.66
N ILE A 110 12.36 -7.75 9.48
CA ILE A 110 12.21 -9.14 9.03
C ILE A 110 10.88 -9.31 8.28
N GLY A 111 9.78 -8.78 8.82
CA GLY A 111 8.46 -8.81 8.19
C GLY A 111 8.45 -8.17 6.80
N LEU A 112 9.05 -6.99 6.66
CA LEU A 112 9.18 -6.29 5.38
C LEU A 112 10.06 -7.07 4.39
N LYS A 113 11.15 -7.68 4.86
CA LYS A 113 12.03 -8.50 4.02
C LYS A 113 11.33 -9.76 3.51
N LEU A 114 10.54 -10.42 4.36
CA LEU A 114 9.72 -11.58 4.00
C LEU A 114 8.61 -11.22 3.01
N ALA A 115 7.90 -10.12 3.24
CA ALA A 115 6.86 -9.62 2.32
C ALA A 115 7.43 -9.34 0.92
N LYS A 116 8.61 -8.69 0.85
CA LYS A 116 9.31 -8.47 -0.43
C LYS A 116 9.71 -9.77 -1.13
N LYS A 117 10.14 -10.78 -0.37
CA LYS A 117 10.53 -12.10 -0.91
C LYS A 117 9.33 -12.86 -1.47
N TYR A 118 8.19 -12.82 -0.78
CA TYR A 118 6.96 -13.51 -1.22
C TYR A 118 6.40 -12.92 -2.52
N ARG A 119 6.58 -11.62 -2.75
CA ARG A 119 6.16 -10.95 -4.00
C ARG A 119 6.99 -11.34 -5.23
N ARG A 120 8.26 -11.72 -5.06
CA ARG A 120 9.17 -12.05 -6.18
C ARG A 120 9.01 -13.48 -6.70
N LYS A 121 8.31 -14.33 -5.96
CA LYS A 121 7.93 -15.69 -6.39
C LYS A 121 6.54 -15.66 -7.00
#